data_AF-A0A345ZHP4-F1
#
_entry.id   AF-A0A345ZHP4-F1
#
_cell.length_a   1.000
_cell.length_b   1.000
_cell.length_c   1.000
_cell.angle_alpha   90.00
_cell.angle_beta   90.00
_cell.angle_gamma   90.00
#
_symmetry.space_group_name_H-M   'P 1'
#
loop_
_entity.id
_entity.type
_entity.pdbx_description
1 polymer ?
#
loop_
_entity_poly.entity_id
_entity_poly.type
_entity_poly.pdbx_seq_one_letter_code
_entity_poly.pdbx_strand_id
1 'polypeptide(L)'
;MLVGWRMGDDLESLANLPDGRLEIDVLRGHATHSSGAEPHLFIAHELQAWFSARLEQLSIPIAAISKAIVEADIRTDLLATNRKRVVSFNFDVNSLVTTAEREYRGRLAETHSWHSRVGAL
;
A
#
# COMPACT_ATOMS: atom_id res chain seq x y z
N MET A 1 -4.08 -0.15 7.96
CA MET A 1 -2.64 -0.07 8.34
C MET A 1 -1.73 0.22 7.16
N LEU A 2 -2.27 0.43 5.96
CA LEU A 2 -1.45 0.85 4.82
C LEU A 2 -0.96 2.28 5.00
N VAL A 3 -1.64 3.10 5.81
CA VAL A 3 -1.38 4.53 5.85
C VAL A 3 -1.08 5.00 7.28
N GLY A 4 0.15 5.48 7.45
CA GLY A 4 0.69 5.96 8.73
C GLY A 4 2.02 6.67 8.50
N TRP A 5 2.53 7.33 9.55
CA TRP A 5 3.76 8.14 9.56
C TRP A 5 5.05 7.46 9.05
N ARG A 6 5.02 6.14 8.78
CA ARG A 6 6.15 5.36 8.28
C ARG A 6 6.28 5.32 6.75
N MET A 7 5.28 5.79 6.01
CA MET A 7 5.34 5.82 4.55
C MET A 7 6.08 7.05 3.98
N GLY A 8 6.92 7.76 4.75
CA GLY A 8 7.51 9.03 4.29
C GLY A 8 8.17 8.95 2.90
N ASP A 9 9.15 8.05 2.78
CA ASP A 9 9.90 7.81 1.53
C ASP A 9 9.05 7.09 0.47
N ASP A 10 8.11 6.25 0.92
CA ASP A 10 7.16 5.57 0.05
C ASP A 10 6.21 6.56 -0.62
N LEU A 11 5.74 7.58 0.10
CA LEU A 11 4.84 8.61 -0.43
C LEU A 11 5.54 9.48 -1.47
N GLU A 12 6.84 9.74 -1.31
CA GLU A 12 7.63 10.41 -2.35
C GLU A 12 7.74 9.53 -3.61
N SER A 13 7.98 8.23 -3.43
CA SER A 13 8.00 7.28 -4.56
C SER A 13 6.64 7.19 -5.26
N LEU A 14 5.55 7.14 -4.49
CA LEU A 14 4.18 7.10 -5.01
C LEU A 14 3.75 8.43 -5.65
N ALA A 15 4.26 9.58 -5.19
CA ALA A 15 3.97 10.88 -5.77
C ALA A 15 4.48 11.02 -7.22
N ASN A 16 5.48 10.21 -7.60
CA ASN A 16 6.02 10.17 -8.95
C ASN A 16 5.26 9.22 -9.89
N LEU A 17 4.29 8.46 -9.37
CA LEU A 17 3.44 7.58 -10.17
C LEU A 17 2.15 8.30 -10.60
N PRO A 18 1.59 7.95 -11.77
CA PRO A 18 0.26 8.44 -12.14
C PRO A 18 -0.80 7.83 -11.23
N ASP A 19 -1.99 8.45 -11.20
CA ASP A 19 -3.16 7.85 -10.55
C ASP A 19 -3.43 6.45 -11.12
N GLY A 20 -3.82 5.53 -10.26
CA GLY A 20 -3.91 4.13 -10.63
C GLY A 20 -3.99 3.20 -9.42
N ARG A 21 -3.83 1.91 -9.69
CA ARG A 21 -3.93 0.87 -8.66
C ARG A 21 -2.55 0.36 -8.31
N LEU A 22 -2.23 0.37 -7.03
CA LEU A 22 -1.09 -0.32 -6.45
C LEU A 22 -1.54 -1.68 -5.91
N GLU A 23 -0.86 -2.75 -6.28
CA GLU A 23 -1.06 -4.10 -5.76
C GLU A 23 0.22 -4.53 -5.02
N ILE A 24 0.07 -4.90 -3.75
CA ILE A 24 1.15 -5.40 -2.90
C ILE A 24 0.95 -6.91 -2.68
N ASP A 25 1.91 -7.72 -3.13
CA ASP A 25 2.06 -9.12 -2.75
C ASP A 25 2.69 -9.18 -1.36
N VAL A 26 1.84 -9.42 -0.36
CA VAL A 26 2.23 -9.44 1.06
C VAL A 26 3.11 -10.65 1.37
N LEU A 27 2.97 -11.76 0.63
CA LEU A 27 3.83 -12.93 0.85
C LEU A 27 5.26 -12.65 0.41
N ARG A 28 5.44 -11.88 -0.67
CA ARG A 28 6.75 -11.57 -1.24
C ARG A 28 7.33 -10.23 -0.79
N GLY A 29 6.50 -9.33 -0.26
CA GLY A 29 6.90 -7.96 0.07
C GLY A 29 7.13 -7.10 -1.18
N HIS A 30 6.45 -7.40 -2.29
CA HIS A 30 6.63 -6.71 -3.57
C HIS A 30 5.40 -5.87 -3.93
N ALA A 31 5.62 -4.74 -4.60
CA ALA A 31 4.55 -3.86 -5.06
C ALA A 31 4.60 -3.69 -6.59
N THR A 32 3.42 -3.65 -7.21
CA THR A 32 3.24 -3.40 -8.64
C THR A 32 2.17 -2.35 -8.84
N HIS A 33 2.36 -1.47 -9.81
CA HIS A 33 1.42 -0.41 -10.15
C HIS A 33 0.75 -0.70 -11.50
N SER A 34 -0.49 -0.25 -11.69
CA SER A 34 -1.25 -0.45 -12.93
C SER A 34 -0.60 0.15 -14.18
N SER A 35 0.36 1.06 -14.03
CA SER A 35 1.19 1.56 -15.13
C SER A 35 2.31 0.58 -15.56
N GLY A 36 2.44 -0.56 -14.89
CA GLY A 36 3.54 -1.52 -15.07
C GLY A 36 4.80 -1.18 -14.27
N ALA A 37 4.76 -0.15 -13.41
CA ALA A 37 5.89 0.17 -12.53
C ALA A 37 5.95 -0.77 -11.33
N GLU A 38 7.15 -1.09 -10.87
CA GLU A 38 7.38 -1.92 -9.68
C GLU A 38 8.12 -1.09 -8.62
N PRO A 39 7.42 -0.18 -7.91
CA PRO A 39 8.07 0.69 -6.95
C PRO A 39 8.62 -0.13 -5.78
N HIS A 40 9.84 0.18 -5.37
CA HIS A 40 10.38 -0.38 -4.13
C HIS A 40 9.81 0.39 -2.95
N LEU A 41 8.86 -0.22 -2.23
CA LEU A 41 8.16 0.41 -1.11
C LEU A 41 8.51 -0.30 0.20
N PHE A 42 8.93 0.44 1.21
CA PHE A 42 9.22 -0.07 2.55
C PHE A 42 7.98 -0.70 3.20
N ILE A 43 6.79 -0.13 2.97
CA ILE A 43 5.53 -0.67 3.49
C ILE A 43 5.25 -2.09 2.99
N ALA A 44 5.71 -2.46 1.79
CA ALA A 44 5.53 -3.81 1.27
C ALA A 44 6.30 -4.84 2.12
N HIS A 45 7.54 -4.50 2.51
CA HIS A 45 8.36 -5.30 3.42
C HIS A 45 7.81 -5.32 4.84
N GLU A 46 7.36 -4.16 5.36
CA GLU A 46 6.72 -4.11 6.68
C GLU A 46 5.46 -4.99 6.75
N LEU A 47 4.64 -4.97 5.70
CA LEU A 47 3.44 -5.82 5.61
C LEU A 47 3.80 -7.31 5.56
N GLN A 48 4.84 -7.69 4.81
CA GLN A 48 5.32 -9.08 4.77
C GLN A 48 5.78 -9.55 6.16
N ALA A 49 6.61 -8.75 6.83
CA ALA A 49 7.15 -9.07 8.14
C ALA A 49 6.02 -9.17 9.18
N TRP A 50 5.10 -8.21 9.18
CA TRP A 50 3.93 -8.21 10.05
C TRP A 50 3.05 -9.45 9.80
N PHE A 51 2.75 -9.76 8.53
CA PHE A 51 1.87 -10.86 8.18
C PHE A 51 2.48 -12.21 8.59
N SER A 52 3.78 -12.40 8.32
CA SER A 52 4.52 -13.61 8.73
C SER A 52 4.49 -13.79 10.25
N ALA A 53 4.84 -12.74 11.01
CA ALA A 53 4.79 -12.77 12.47
C ALA A 53 3.38 -13.04 12.99
N ARG A 54 2.34 -12.52 12.32
CA ARG A 54 0.95 -12.75 12.72
C ARG A 54 0.50 -14.19 12.47
N LEU A 55 0.91 -14.80 11.36
CA LEU A 55 0.64 -16.21 11.09
C LEU A 55 1.33 -17.11 12.13
N GLU A 56 2.60 -16.83 12.46
CA GLU A 56 3.35 -17.56 13.50
C GLU A 56 2.66 -17.48 14.86
N GLN A 57 2.22 -16.28 15.28
CA GLN A 57 1.49 -16.08 16.54
C GLN A 57 0.18 -16.88 16.61
N LEU A 58 -0.46 -17.10 15.46
CA LEU A 58 -1.71 -17.84 15.34
C LEU A 58 -1.50 -19.33 15.03
N SER A 59 -0.24 -19.78 14.95
CA SER A 59 0.14 -21.14 14.54
C SER A 59 -0.44 -21.53 13.17
N ILE A 60 -0.57 -20.56 12.26
CA ILE A 60 -1.03 -20.79 10.89
C ILE A 60 0.21 -20.99 10.01
N PRO A 61 0.38 -22.14 9.35
CA PRO A 61 1.51 -22.35 8.45
C PRO A 61 1.37 -21.47 7.21
N ILE A 62 2.44 -20.74 6.84
CA ILE A 62 2.41 -19.87 5.65
C ILE A 62 2.07 -20.62 4.36
N ALA A 63 2.41 -21.91 4.28
CA ALA A 63 2.06 -22.76 3.15
C ALA A 63 0.54 -22.98 2.96
N ALA A 64 -0.28 -22.69 3.98
CA ALA A 64 -1.73 -22.70 3.86
C ALA A 64 -2.30 -21.44 3.17
N ILE A 65 -1.47 -20.40 3.00
CA ILE A 65 -1.83 -19.15 2.34
C ILE A 65 -1.33 -19.18 0.90
N SER A 66 -2.26 -19.34 -0.04
CA SER A 66 -1.95 -19.38 -1.48
C SER A 66 -1.78 -17.99 -2.09
N LYS A 67 -2.41 -16.97 -1.49
CA LYS A 67 -2.37 -15.58 -1.94
C LYS A 67 -2.64 -14.66 -0.77
N ALA A 68 -1.86 -13.59 -0.64
CA ALA A 68 -2.15 -12.48 0.26
C ALA A 68 -1.83 -11.16 -0.46
N ILE A 69 -2.86 -10.39 -0.77
CA ILE A 69 -2.76 -9.17 -1.56
C ILE A 69 -3.39 -8.01 -0.81
N VAL A 70 -2.75 -6.85 -0.94
CA VAL A 70 -3.33 -5.56 -0.59
C VAL A 70 -3.37 -4.70 -1.85
N GLU A 71 -4.55 -4.27 -2.24
CA GLU A 71 -4.76 -3.34 -3.35
C GLU A 71 -5.08 -1.96 -2.79
N ALA A 72 -4.49 -0.91 -3.37
CA ALA A 72 -4.80 0.47 -3.06
C ALA A 72 -5.06 1.24 -4.36
N ASP A 73 -6.27 1.78 -4.50
CA ASP A 73 -6.54 2.77 -5.55
C ASP A 73 -6.00 4.12 -5.07
N ILE A 74 -5.04 4.67 -5.83
CA ILE A 74 -4.34 5.91 -5.54
C ILE A 74 -4.91 7.00 -6.43
N ARG A 75 -5.47 8.03 -5.81
CA ARG A 75 -5.91 9.24 -6.51
C ARG A 75 -5.30 10.49 -5.89
N THR A 76 -4.71 11.31 -6.75
CA THR A 76 -4.05 12.57 -6.39
C THR A 76 -4.72 13.80 -7.02
N ASP A 77 -5.81 13.60 -7.76
CA ASP A 77 -6.59 14.63 -8.45
C ASP A 77 -7.87 15.06 -7.72
N LEU A 78 -8.32 14.30 -6.72
CA LEU A 78 -9.58 14.56 -6.00
C LEU A 78 -9.58 15.84 -5.15
N LEU A 79 -8.40 16.35 -4.79
CA LEU A 79 -8.24 17.62 -4.08
C LEU A 79 -7.36 18.53 -4.93
N ALA A 80 -7.85 19.74 -5.21
CA ALA A 80 -7.07 20.74 -5.92
C ALA A 80 -5.88 21.18 -5.05
N THR A 81 -4.72 20.56 -5.26
CA THR A 81 -3.48 20.93 -4.58
C THR A 81 -2.44 21.43 -5.56
N ASN A 82 -1.57 22.32 -5.09
CA ASN A 82 -0.38 22.68 -5.85
C ASN A 82 0.58 21.48 -5.82
N ARG A 83 0.51 20.60 -6.82
CA ARG A 83 1.33 19.39 -6.94
C ARG A 83 2.84 19.63 -6.85
N LYS A 84 3.32 20.87 -7.07
CA LYS A 84 4.74 21.24 -6.86
C LYS A 84 5.12 21.42 -5.38
N ARG A 85 4.14 21.49 -4.48
CA ARG A 85 4.32 21.74 -3.03
C ARG A 85 3.57 20.72 -2.17
N VAL A 86 2.42 20.21 -2.60
CA VAL A 86 1.55 19.33 -1.81
C VAL A 86 0.87 18.33 -2.75
N VAL A 87 1.03 17.04 -2.45
CA VAL A 87 0.31 15.95 -3.12
C VAL A 87 -0.61 15.31 -2.09
N SER A 88 -1.92 15.49 -2.27
CA SER A 88 -2.91 14.81 -1.44
C SER A 88 -3.19 13.43 -2.01
N PHE A 89 -3.18 12.42 -1.16
CA PHE A 89 -3.48 11.05 -1.57
C PHE A 89 -4.83 10.63 -1.00
N ASN A 90 -5.69 10.15 -1.87
CA ASN A 90 -6.85 9.37 -1.47
C ASN A 90 -6.56 7.91 -1.76
N PHE A 91 -6.63 7.08 -0.71
CA PHE A 91 -6.42 5.64 -0.80
C PHE A 91 -7.74 4.91 -0.50
N ASP A 92 -8.20 4.11 -1.46
CA ASP A 92 -9.20 3.06 -1.20
C ASP A 92 -8.47 1.72 -1.16
N VAL A 93 -8.41 1.12 0.03
CA VAL A 93 -7.61 -0.07 0.29
C VAL A 93 -8.51 -1.30 0.40
N ASN A 94 -8.21 -2.31 -0.39
CA ASN A 94 -8.80 -3.63 -0.31
C ASN A 94 -7.73 -4.64 0.07
N SER A 95 -8.09 -5.62 0.87
CA SER A 95 -7.19 -6.72 1.23
C SER A 95 -7.84 -8.06 0.94
N LEU A 96 -7.00 -9.01 0.61
CA LEU A 96 -7.39 -10.32 0.14
C LEU A 96 -6.42 -11.36 0.70
N VAL A 97 -6.95 -12.38 1.37
CA VAL A 97 -6.19 -13.57 1.75
C VAL A 97 -6.93 -14.80 1.24
N THR A 98 -6.23 -15.66 0.50
CA THR A 98 -6.81 -16.88 -0.09
C THR A 98 -6.10 -18.11 0.46
N THR A 99 -6.89 -19.04 0.99
CA THR A 99 -6.45 -20.39 1.36
C THR A 99 -6.97 -21.40 0.35
N ALA A 100 -6.62 -22.68 0.52
CA ALA A 100 -7.17 -23.75 -0.32
C ALA A 100 -8.71 -23.89 -0.19
N GLU A 101 -9.27 -23.44 0.93
CA GLU A 101 -10.70 -23.63 1.24
C GLU A 101 -11.55 -22.41 0.93
N ARG A 102 -11.00 -21.21 1.17
CA ARG A 102 -11.78 -19.97 1.12
C ARG A 102 -10.95 -18.73 0.88
N GLU A 103 -11.64 -17.73 0.39
CA GLU A 103 -11.17 -16.37 0.25
C GLU A 103 -11.73 -15.44 1.36
N TYR A 104 -10.85 -14.64 1.95
CA TYR A 104 -11.14 -13.65 2.98
C TYR A 104 -10.84 -12.25 2.43
N ARG A 105 -11.83 -11.35 2.49
CA ARG A 105 -11.70 -9.98 1.99
C ARG A 105 -11.88 -8.97 3.11
N GLY A 106 -11.06 -7.92 3.10
CA GLY A 106 -11.20 -6.74 3.93
C GLY A 106 -11.22 -5.48 3.07
N ARG A 107 -11.88 -4.42 3.56
CA ARG A 107 -11.85 -3.10 2.92
C ARG A 107 -11.67 -2.02 3.96
N LEU A 108 -10.83 -1.04 3.66
CA LEU A 108 -10.53 0.11 4.47
C LEU A 108 -10.40 1.33 3.55
N ALA A 109 -11.27 2.32 3.69
CA ALA A 109 -11.17 3.57 2.96
C ALA A 109 -10.61 4.67 3.88
N GLU A 110 -9.45 5.24 3.53
CA GLU A 110 -8.79 6.26 4.35
C GLU A 110 -8.25 7.41 3.48
N THR A 111 -8.53 8.66 3.86
CA THR A 111 -8.01 9.85 3.17
C THR A 111 -6.78 10.40 3.90
N HIS A 112 -5.67 10.59 3.19
CA HIS A 112 -4.41 11.07 3.77
C HIS A 112 -3.83 12.26 3.02
N SER A 113 -3.74 13.39 3.70
CA SER A 113 -3.07 14.56 3.17
C SER A 113 -1.57 14.48 3.48
N TRP A 114 -0.74 14.29 2.46
CA TRP A 114 0.70 14.41 2.58
C TRP A 114 1.15 15.79 2.10
N HIS A 115 2.06 16.41 2.85
CA HIS A 115 2.60 17.72 2.55
C HIS A 115 4.11 17.58 2.36
N SER A 116 4.60 17.71 1.12
CA SER A 116 6.03 17.87 0.90
C SER A 116 6.44 19.27 1.33
N ARG A 117 7.58 19.41 2.02
CA ARG A 117 8.22 20.71 2.16
C ARG A 117 9.22 20.87 1.03
N VAL A 118 8.81 21.55 -0.04
CA VAL A 118 9.76 22.25 -0.92
C VAL A 118 9.53 23.76 -0.79
N GLY A 119 10.33 24.35 0.11
CA GLY A 119 10.82 25.72 0.06
C GLY A 119 9.95 26.86 0.59
N ALA A 120 10.50 27.59 1.57
CA ALA A 120 10.67 29.04 1.44
C ALA A 120 11.99 29.45 2.12
N LEU A 121 12.99 29.74 1.27
CA LEU A 121 14.29 30.41 1.50
C LEU A 121 15.23 29.84 2.57
#